data_AF-A0AA39KW85-F1
#
_entry.id   AF-A0AA39KW85-F1
#
_cell.length_a   1.000
_cell.length_b   1.000
_cell.length_c   1.000
_cell.angle_alpha   90.00
_cell.angle_beta   90.00
_cell.angle_gamma   90.00
#
_symmetry.space_group_name_H-M   'P 1'
#
loop_
_entity.id
_entity.type
_entity.pdbx_description
1 polymer ?
#
loop_
_entity_poly.entity_id
_entity_poly.type
_entity_poly.pdbx_seq_one_letter_code
_entity_poly.pdbx_strand_id
1 'polypeptide(L)'
;MLRFIAVYLILGFGIIAQNNDENCETLMSEVHITKDEYDETGRLTRTCSGDISVTKCEGFCNSQVQPSVITTTGFLKECYCCRESYLKERIIKLNHCYDADGVKLKTTDLATMDVKLREPAECKCYKCGDFSR
;
A
#
# COMPACT_ATOMS: atom_id res chain seq x y z
N MET A 1 -44.60 23.81 -44.98
CA MET A 1 -43.32 23.12 -45.32
C MET A 1 -42.64 22.68 -44.02
N LEU A 2 -43.33 21.83 -43.25
CA LEU A 2 -43.06 21.55 -41.84
C LEU A 2 -42.44 20.14 -41.71
N ARG A 3 -41.37 19.87 -42.48
CA ARG A 3 -40.72 18.54 -42.53
C ARG A 3 -39.19 18.56 -42.40
N PHE A 4 -38.58 19.74 -42.22
CA PHE A 4 -37.11 19.85 -42.17
C PHE A 4 -36.51 20.03 -40.77
N ILE A 5 -37.33 20.18 -39.71
CA ILE A 5 -36.82 20.43 -38.35
C ILE A 5 -36.54 19.11 -37.59
N ALA A 6 -37.03 17.96 -38.06
CA ALA A 6 -36.96 16.70 -37.33
C ALA A 6 -35.67 15.88 -37.51
N VAL A 7 -34.71 16.31 -38.35
CA VAL A 7 -33.53 15.49 -38.73
C VAL A 7 -32.24 15.91 -38.03
N TYR A 8 -32.18 17.07 -37.38
CA TYR A 8 -30.96 17.56 -36.71
C TYR A 8 -30.87 17.31 -35.20
N LEU A 9 -31.73 16.44 -34.64
CA LEU A 9 -31.77 16.13 -33.20
C LEU A 9 -31.14 14.78 -32.85
N ILE A 10 -30.35 14.19 -33.74
CA ILE A 10 -29.65 12.93 -33.49
C ILE A 10 -28.19 13.13 -33.87
N LEU A 11 -27.28 12.65 -33.01
CA LEU A 11 -25.82 12.61 -33.17
C LEU A 11 -25.05 13.78 -32.56
N GLY A 12 -25.28 14.01 -31.27
CA GLY A 12 -24.42 14.83 -30.42
C GLY A 12 -24.27 14.29 -28.99
N PHE A 13 -24.55 13.01 -28.75
CA PHE A 13 -24.08 12.37 -27.52
C PHE A 13 -22.59 12.09 -27.71
N GLY A 14 -21.77 13.11 -27.43
CA GLY A 14 -20.37 12.86 -27.12
C GLY A 14 -20.36 11.88 -25.97
N ILE A 15 -19.85 10.67 -26.21
CA ILE A 15 -19.46 9.78 -25.13
C ILE A 15 -18.42 10.58 -24.35
N ILE A 16 -18.81 11.13 -23.20
CA ILE A 16 -17.84 11.58 -22.21
C ILE A 16 -17.14 10.30 -21.82
N ALA A 17 -15.96 10.05 -22.40
CA ALA A 17 -15.04 9.11 -21.82
C ALA A 17 -14.85 9.59 -20.38
N GLN A 18 -15.47 8.91 -19.41
CA GLN A 18 -15.04 9.08 -18.04
C GLN A 18 -13.59 8.65 -18.06
N ASN A 19 -12.69 9.62 -17.95
CA ASN A 19 -11.31 9.33 -17.60
C ASN A 19 -11.40 8.52 -16.32
N ASN A 20 -11.21 7.22 -16.50
CA ASN A 20 -11.18 6.26 -15.42
C ASN A 20 -9.79 6.46 -14.81
N ASP A 21 -9.60 7.56 -14.09
CA ASP A 21 -8.34 7.97 -13.45
C ASP A 21 -8.09 7.10 -12.21
N GLU A 22 -8.28 5.80 -12.36
CA GLU A 22 -7.72 4.79 -11.48
C GLU A 22 -6.21 4.81 -11.69
N ASN A 23 -5.50 5.23 -10.65
CA ASN A 23 -4.05 5.18 -10.62
C ASN A 23 -3.59 4.60 -9.30
N CYS A 24 -3.40 3.28 -9.25
CA CYS A 24 -2.88 2.56 -8.09
C CYS A 24 -1.50 2.00 -8.42
N GLU A 25 -0.48 2.53 -7.75
CA GLU A 25 0.92 2.30 -8.09
C GLU A 25 1.68 1.63 -6.94
N THR A 26 2.75 0.92 -7.31
CA THR A 26 3.76 0.43 -6.37
C THR A 26 4.93 1.39 -6.39
N LEU A 27 5.08 2.16 -5.31
CA LEU A 27 6.08 3.23 -5.20
C LEU A 27 7.16 2.87 -4.19
N MET A 28 8.34 3.46 -4.36
CA MET A 28 9.43 3.36 -3.41
C MET A 28 9.29 4.41 -2.30
N SER A 29 9.59 4.03 -1.05
CA SER A 29 9.62 4.91 0.13
C SER A 29 10.80 4.54 1.02
N GLU A 30 11.35 5.50 1.75
CA GLU A 30 12.36 5.25 2.78
C GLU A 30 11.68 5.06 4.14
N VAL A 31 12.15 4.07 4.90
CA VAL A 31 11.69 3.81 6.27
C VAL A 31 12.88 3.57 7.19
N HIS A 32 12.80 4.12 8.40
CA HIS A 32 13.74 3.83 9.47
C HIS A 32 13.30 2.55 10.20
N ILE A 33 14.17 1.54 10.24
CA ILE A 33 13.90 0.26 10.92
C ILE A 33 14.82 0.16 12.12
N THR A 34 14.25 -0.18 13.28
CA THR A 34 14.98 -0.51 14.51
C THR A 34 14.55 -1.90 14.97
N LYS A 35 15.51 -2.74 15.35
CA LYS A 35 15.27 -4.08 15.87
C LYS A 35 16.15 -4.38 17.07
N ASP A 36 15.51 -4.91 18.10
CA ASP A 36 16.15 -5.36 19.33
C ASP A 36 16.38 -6.88 19.28
N GLU A 37 17.51 -7.32 19.82
CA GLU A 37 17.86 -8.72 20.06
C GLU A 37 17.99 -8.94 21.56
N TYR A 38 17.25 -9.91 22.08
CA TYR A 38 17.25 -10.28 23.49
C TYR A 38 17.91 -11.65 23.67
N ASP A 39 18.59 -11.85 24.79
CA ASP A 39 19.10 -13.16 25.20
C ASP A 39 17.97 -14.07 25.74
N GLU A 40 18.30 -15.32 26.05
CA GLU A 40 17.35 -16.31 26.58
C GLU A 40 16.73 -15.91 27.93
N THR A 41 17.35 -14.97 28.64
CA THR A 41 16.86 -14.42 29.91
C THR A 41 16.02 -13.16 29.74
N GLY A 42 15.85 -12.70 28.49
CA GLY A 42 15.08 -11.50 28.15
C GLY A 42 15.87 -10.20 28.32
N ARG A 43 17.19 -10.24 28.50
CA ARG A 43 18.03 -9.03 28.56
C ARG A 43 18.35 -8.56 27.15
N LEU A 44 18.39 -7.24 26.96
CA LEU A 44 18.77 -6.64 25.70
C LEU A 44 20.25 -6.93 25.41
N THR A 45 20.52 -7.64 24.32
CA THR A 45 21.87 -7.92 23.83
C THR A 45 22.36 -6.77 22.97
N ARG A 46 21.53 -6.32 22.01
CA ARG A 46 21.81 -5.21 21.11
C ARG A 46 20.56 -4.66 20.45
N THR A 47 20.64 -3.39 20.05
CA THR A 47 19.66 -2.72 19.18
C THR A 47 20.35 -2.32 17.88
N CYS A 48 19.80 -2.75 16.75
CA CYS A 48 20.30 -2.40 15.43
C CYS A 48 19.28 -1.55 14.67
N SER A 49 19.75 -0.54 13.94
CA SER A 49 18.91 0.28 13.09
C SER A 49 19.50 0.55 11.70
N GLY A 50 18.66 1.08 10.81
CA GLY A 50 19.06 1.49 9.47
C GLY A 50 17.89 2.03 8.67
N ASP A 51 18.20 2.92 7.72
CA ASP A 51 17.24 3.46 6.77
C ASP A 51 17.23 2.59 5.52
N ILE A 52 16.04 2.08 5.18
CA ILE A 52 15.87 1.07 4.12
C ILE A 52 14.80 1.56 3.16
N SER A 53 15.12 1.48 1.88
CA SER A 53 14.15 1.72 0.82
C SER A 53 13.22 0.51 0.69
N VAL A 54 11.91 0.73 0.78
CA VAL A 54 10.84 -0.27 0.75
C VAL A 54 9.77 0.13 -0.25
N THR A 55 9.02 -0.85 -0.75
CA THR A 55 7.87 -0.57 -1.61
C THR A 55 6.60 -0.30 -0.79
N LYS A 56 5.70 0.53 -1.31
CA LYS A 56 4.37 0.83 -0.76
C LYS A 56 3.32 0.92 -1.88
N CYS A 57 2.05 0.77 -1.51
CA CYS A 57 0.93 1.00 -2.41
C CYS A 57 0.37 2.40 -2.19
N GLU A 58 0.23 3.17 -3.27
CA GLU A 58 -0.32 4.53 -3.22
C GLU A 58 -1.11 4.81 -4.48
N GLY A 59 -2.24 5.51 -4.36
CA GLY A 59 -3.07 5.80 -5.51
C GLY A 59 -4.55 6.02 -5.25
N PHE A 60 -5.29 6.18 -6.35
CA PHE A 60 -6.73 6.38 -6.38
C PHE A 60 -7.44 5.19 -7.03
N CYS A 61 -8.53 4.75 -6.41
CA CYS A 61 -9.40 3.70 -6.92
C CYS A 61 -10.83 4.22 -7.01
N ASN A 62 -11.54 3.89 -8.10
CA ASN A 62 -12.90 4.36 -8.26
C ASN A 62 -13.81 3.71 -7.23
N SER A 63 -14.51 4.54 -6.48
CA SER A 63 -15.50 4.11 -5.50
C SER A 63 -16.75 4.96 -5.69
N GLN A 64 -17.91 4.34 -5.52
CA GLN A 64 -19.20 5.00 -5.69
C GLN A 64 -20.18 4.63 -4.57
N VAL A 65 -21.07 5.57 -4.29
CA VAL A 65 -22.20 5.38 -3.39
C VAL A 65 -23.48 5.74 -4.12
N GLN A 66 -24.50 4.90 -3.96
CA GLN A 66 -25.83 5.12 -4.53
C GLN A 66 -26.86 5.03 -3.41
N PRO A 67 -27.88 5.89 -3.37
CA PRO A 67 -28.98 5.73 -2.43
C PRO A 67 -29.64 4.36 -2.60
N SER A 68 -30.05 3.72 -1.50
CA SER A 68 -30.71 2.42 -1.53
C SER A 68 -31.73 2.29 -0.42
N VAL A 69 -32.91 1.77 -0.75
CA VAL A 69 -33.96 1.41 0.23
C VAL A 69 -33.81 -0.02 0.74
N ILE A 70 -32.89 -0.80 0.18
CA ILE A 70 -32.67 -2.21 0.50
C ILE A 70 -31.61 -2.37 1.59
N THR A 71 -30.60 -1.49 1.60
CA THR A 71 -29.53 -1.55 2.60
C THR A 71 -29.92 -0.77 3.86
N THR A 72 -29.54 -1.28 5.03
CA THR A 72 -29.84 -0.66 6.33
C THR A 72 -29.20 0.72 6.51
N THR A 73 -28.11 0.99 5.79
CA THR A 73 -27.42 2.29 5.81
C THR A 73 -28.08 3.34 4.91
N GLY A 74 -29.10 2.98 4.12
CA GLY A 74 -29.73 3.88 3.15
C GLY A 74 -28.89 4.12 1.88
N PHE A 75 -27.76 3.43 1.74
CA PHE A 75 -26.82 3.56 0.62
C PHE A 75 -26.22 2.21 0.25
N LEU A 76 -26.16 1.93 -1.04
CA LEU A 76 -25.33 0.88 -1.63
C LEU A 76 -23.93 1.45 -1.86
N LYS A 77 -22.91 0.77 -1.34
CA LYS A 77 -21.50 1.21 -1.43
C LYS A 77 -20.71 0.23 -2.28
N GLU A 78 -20.05 0.74 -3.31
CA GLU A 78 -19.05 0.02 -4.10
C GLU A 78 -17.72 0.72 -3.86
N CYS A 79 -16.92 0.16 -2.96
CA CYS A 79 -15.69 0.76 -2.45
C CYS A 79 -14.50 -0.09 -2.89
N TYR A 80 -13.44 0.57 -3.35
CA TYR A 80 -12.18 -0.03 -3.73
C TYR A 80 -11.00 0.73 -3.10
N CYS A 81 -9.98 0.01 -2.64
CA CYS A 81 -8.75 0.57 -2.08
C CYS A 81 -7.52 0.06 -2.84
N CYS A 82 -6.53 0.93 -3.01
CA CYS A 82 -5.23 0.55 -3.55
C CYS A 82 -4.46 -0.25 -2.50
N ARG A 83 -4.28 -1.56 -2.74
CA ARG A 83 -3.67 -2.49 -1.78
C ARG A 83 -2.73 -3.47 -2.47
N GLU A 84 -1.90 -4.11 -1.67
CA GLU A 84 -0.99 -5.16 -2.07
C GLU A 84 -1.72 -6.33 -2.76
N SER A 85 -1.23 -6.73 -3.93
CA SER A 85 -1.69 -7.94 -4.61
C SER A 85 -1.04 -9.18 -3.98
N TYR A 86 0.24 -9.06 -3.66
CA TYR A 86 1.02 -10.04 -2.91
C TYR A 86 2.26 -9.37 -2.30
N LEU A 87 2.82 -10.01 -1.29
CA LEU A 87 4.03 -9.56 -0.60
C LEU A 87 5.23 -10.39 -1.08
N LYS A 88 6.33 -9.71 -1.44
CA LYS A 88 7.63 -10.37 -1.61
C LYS A 88 8.42 -10.26 -0.31
N GLU A 89 9.22 -11.27 -0.05
CA GLU A 89 10.10 -11.32 1.10
C GLU A 89 11.54 -11.08 0.68
N ARG A 90 12.28 -10.33 1.49
CA ARG A 90 13.73 -10.19 1.34
C ARG A 90 14.41 -10.00 2.70
N ILE A 91 15.67 -10.38 2.76
CA ILE A 91 16.53 -10.14 3.92
C ILE A 91 17.23 -8.79 3.71
N ILE A 92 17.17 -7.94 4.73
CA ILE A 92 17.88 -6.67 4.80
C ILE A 92 18.93 -6.74 5.90
N LYS A 93 19.98 -5.92 5.80
CA LYS A 93 21.04 -5.84 6.79
C LYS A 93 21.03 -4.47 7.46
N LEU A 94 20.80 -4.45 8.77
CA LEU A 94 20.95 -3.28 9.62
C LEU A 94 22.42 -3.18 10.07
N ASN A 95 22.97 -1.98 10.06
CA ASN A 95 24.40 -1.71 10.24
C ASN A 95 24.71 -0.76 11.42
N HIS A 96 23.69 -0.15 12.02
CA HIS A 96 23.85 0.71 13.19
C HIS A 96 23.46 -0.06 14.46
N CYS A 97 24.36 -0.91 14.94
CA CYS A 97 24.16 -1.74 16.11
C CYS A 97 24.84 -1.18 17.36
N TYR A 98 24.12 -1.15 18.48
CA TYR A 98 24.55 -0.66 19.78
C TYR A 98 24.23 -1.69 20.87
N ASP A 99 25.07 -1.80 21.89
CA ASP A 99 24.77 -2.60 23.08
C ASP A 99 23.79 -1.90 24.03
N ALA A 100 23.49 -2.54 25.16
CA ALA A 100 22.57 -2.01 26.18
C ALA A 100 23.05 -0.69 26.82
N ASP A 101 24.35 -0.40 26.76
CA ASP A 101 24.94 0.85 27.27
C ASP A 101 25.02 1.94 26.18
N GLY A 102 24.55 1.64 24.96
CA GLY A 102 24.56 2.55 23.82
C GLY A 102 25.92 2.65 23.10
N VAL A 103 26.84 1.73 23.36
CA VAL A 103 28.15 1.70 22.70
C VAL A 103 28.02 0.98 21.36
N LYS A 104 28.57 1.59 20.30
CA LYS A 104 28.52 1.03 18.94
C LYS A 104 29.33 -0.27 18.86
N LEU A 105 28.68 -1.33 18.41
CA LEU A 105 29.27 -2.65 18.21
C LEU A 105 30.13 -2.66 16.93
N LYS A 106 31.40 -3.06 17.05
CA LYS A 106 32.38 -3.10 15.94
C LYS A 106 32.84 -4.51 15.57
N THR A 107 32.51 -5.52 16.37
CA THR A 107 32.82 -6.93 16.09
C THR A 107 31.96 -7.44 14.95
N THR A 108 32.55 -8.16 13.99
CA THR A 108 31.91 -8.53 12.71
C THR A 108 30.54 -9.18 12.87
N ASP A 109 30.37 -10.05 13.87
CA ASP A 109 29.13 -10.81 14.08
C ASP A 109 28.02 -9.98 14.75
N LEU A 110 28.38 -8.99 15.57
CA LEU A 110 27.42 -8.16 16.31
C LEU A 110 27.18 -6.79 15.68
N ALA A 111 28.08 -6.36 14.78
CA ALA A 111 28.02 -5.07 14.10
C ALA A 111 26.91 -4.98 13.03
N THR A 112 26.35 -6.11 12.60
CA THR A 112 25.24 -6.14 11.64
C THR A 112 24.16 -7.12 12.06
N MET A 113 22.92 -6.85 11.63
CA MET A 113 21.77 -7.71 11.92
C MET A 113 20.93 -7.91 10.67
N ASP A 114 20.64 -9.19 10.38
CA ASP A 114 19.78 -9.55 9.26
C ASP A 114 18.31 -9.57 9.70
N VAL A 115 17.46 -8.90 8.94
CA VAL A 115 16.01 -8.78 9.20
C VAL A 115 15.24 -9.22 7.97
N LYS A 116 14.29 -10.12 8.17
CA LYS A 116 13.36 -10.57 7.14
C LYS A 116 12.23 -9.55 7.04
N LEU A 117 12.17 -8.88 5.89
CA LEU A 117 11.18 -7.85 5.59
C LEU A 117 10.22 -8.37 4.50
N ARG A 118 8.93 -8.05 4.64
CA ARG A 118 7.91 -8.30 3.61
C ARG A 118 7.38 -6.97 3.11
N GLU A 119 7.39 -6.78 1.80
CA GLU A 119 6.95 -5.54 1.16
C GLU A 119 6.07 -5.85 -0.07
N PRO A 120 5.17 -4.94 -0.49
CA PRO A 120 4.33 -5.15 -1.67
C PRO A 120 5.18 -5.35 -2.93
N ALA A 121 4.91 -6.42 -3.67
CA ALA A 121 5.52 -6.62 -4.98
C ALA A 121 4.73 -5.95 -6.11
N GLU A 122 3.42 -5.83 -5.91
CA GLU A 122 2.47 -5.24 -6.84
C GLU A 122 1.27 -4.69 -6.06
N CYS A 123 0.68 -3.60 -6.55
CA CYS A 123 -0.49 -2.94 -5.96
C CYS A 123 -1.62 -2.84 -6.98
N LYS A 124 -2.87 -3.09 -6.54
CA LYS A 124 -4.08 -3.03 -7.36
C LYS A 124 -5.27 -2.52 -6.55
N CYS A 125 -6.31 -2.08 -7.24
CA CYS A 125 -7.58 -1.73 -6.60
C CYS A 125 -8.36 -2.98 -6.21
N TYR A 126 -8.66 -3.12 -4.92
CA TYR A 126 -9.42 -4.24 -4.36
C TYR A 126 -10.67 -3.76 -3.65
N LYS A 127 -11.74 -4.55 -3.74
CA LYS A 127 -12.99 -4.25 -3.04
C LYS A 127 -12.74 -4.13 -1.53
N CYS A 128 -13.25 -3.07 -0.92
CA CYS A 128 -13.13 -2.84 0.51
C CYS A 128 -13.77 -3.99 1.30
N GLY A 129 -13.09 -4.44 2.35
CA GLY A 129 -13.58 -5.52 3.23
C GLY A 129 -13.39 -6.94 2.72
N ASP A 130 -12.79 -7.13 1.54
CA ASP A 130 -12.34 -8.45 1.10
C ASP A 130 -10.94 -8.75 1.66
N PHE A 131 -10.88 -9.74 2.55
CA PHE A 131 -9.65 -10.23 3.19
C PHE A 131 -9.37 -11.69 2.83
N SER A 132 -10.08 -12.27 1.86
CA SER A 132 -9.98 -13.70 1.51
C SER A 132 -8.70 -14.08 0.75
N ARG A 133 -7.61 -13.34 0.94
CA ARG A 133 -6.36 -13.45 0.18
C ARG A 133 -5.14 -13.60 1.07
#